data_AF-A0A1X6ZYV9-F1
#
_entry.id   AF-A0A1X6ZYV9-F1
#
_cell.length_a   1.000
_cell.length_b   1.000
_cell.length_c   1.000
_cell.angle_alpha   90.00
_cell.angle_beta   90.00
_cell.angle_gamma   90.00
#
_symmetry.space_group_name_H-M   'P 1'
#
loop_
_entity.id
_entity.type
_entity.pdbx_description
1 polymer ?
#
loop_
_entity_poly.entity_id
_entity_poly.type
_entity_poly.pdbx_seq_one_letter_code
_entity_poly.pdbx_strand_id
1 'polypeptide(L)'
;MDELRQPDFPVRWVVATIAASLALLCIAVAVVYFGYTGARPASYPAPDDFGAPQLETAPVANFDAWRAEQRALMNGAEGRTPIEEAMQIIAERGAAAYDPLPAPTEGPR
;
A
#
# COMPACT_ATOMS: atom_id res chain seq x y z
N MET A 1 5.65 10.92 59.62
CA MET A 1 4.40 11.66 59.82
C MET A 1 3.94 12.08 58.45
N ASP A 2 2.99 11.33 57.92
CA ASP A 2 2.43 11.48 56.57
C ASP A 2 1.72 12.83 56.43
N GLU A 3 2.35 13.77 55.74
CA GLU A 3 1.62 14.88 55.12
C GLU A 3 0.80 14.30 53.97
N LEU A 4 -0.44 13.93 54.28
CA LEU A 4 -1.48 13.70 53.28
C LEU A 4 -1.72 15.02 52.55
N ARG A 5 -0.97 15.20 51.45
CA ARG A 5 -1.09 16.29 50.48
C ARG A 5 -2.57 16.42 50.09
N GLN A 6 -3.27 17.39 50.68
CA GLN A 6 -4.62 17.71 50.24
C GLN A 6 -4.53 18.14 48.78
N PRO A 7 -5.31 17.53 47.87
CA PRO A 7 -5.26 17.91 46.47
C PRO A 7 -5.76 19.35 46.32
N ASP A 8 -5.00 20.18 45.59
CA ASP A 8 -5.34 21.58 45.26
C ASP A 8 -6.65 21.71 44.45
N PHE A 9 -7.25 20.58 44.05
CA PHE A 9 -8.43 20.51 43.23
C PHE A 9 -9.55 19.71 43.91
N PRO A 10 -10.80 20.19 43.85
CA PRO A 10 -11.96 19.44 44.32
C PRO A 10 -12.08 18.08 43.60
N VAL A 11 -12.08 16.99 44.37
CA VAL A 11 -12.14 15.59 43.87
C VAL A 11 -13.26 15.37 42.84
N ARG A 12 -14.41 16.03 43.03
CA ARG A 12 -15.57 15.93 42.11
C ARG A 12 -15.24 16.39 40.70
N TRP A 13 -14.37 17.39 40.55
CA TRP A 13 -13.93 17.88 39.25
C TRP A 13 -12.97 16.91 38.57
N VAL A 14 -12.06 16.30 39.33
CA VAL A 14 -11.15 15.26 38.81
C VAL A 14 -11.94 14.04 38.32
N VAL A 15 -12.94 13.61 39.09
CA VAL A 15 -13.81 12.50 38.68
C VAL A 15 -14.63 12.87 37.44
N ALA A 16 -15.15 14.10 37.37
CA ALA A 16 -15.90 14.57 36.21
C ALA A 16 -15.04 14.66 34.94
N THR A 17 -13.79 15.13 35.04
CA THR A 17 -12.88 15.20 33.88
C THR A 17 -12.46 13.81 33.40
N ILE A 18 -12.20 12.87 34.31
CA ILE A 18 -11.92 11.46 33.96
C ILE A 18 -13.15 10.83 33.29
N ALA A 19 -14.35 11.03 33.84
CA ALA A 19 -15.57 10.49 33.24
C ALA A 19 -15.83 11.09 31.85
N ALA A 20 -15.63 12.40 31.68
CA ALA A 20 -15.80 13.09 30.41
C ALA A 20 -14.79 12.62 29.35
N SER A 21 -13.52 12.43 29.72
CA SER A 21 -12.50 11.95 28.80
C SER A 21 -12.74 10.49 28.37
N LEU A 22 -13.17 9.63 29.30
CA LEU A 22 -13.58 8.26 28.98
C LEU A 22 -14.82 8.24 28.07
N ALA A 23 -15.82 9.08 28.35
CA ALA A 23 -17.00 9.17 27.49
C ALA A 23 -16.64 9.63 26.07
N LEU A 24 -15.76 10.64 25.94
CA LEU A 24 -15.26 11.10 24.64
C LEU A 24 -14.54 9.98 23.89
N LEU A 25 -13.69 9.21 24.57
CA LEU A 25 -12.98 8.07 23.98
C LEU A 25 -13.98 7.01 23.48
N CYS A 26 -14.97 6.65 24.29
CA CYS A 26 -16.01 5.70 23.90
C CYS A 26 -16.80 6.20 22.67
N ILE A 27 -17.12 7.49 22.61
CA ILE A 27 -17.78 8.10 21.44
C ILE A 27 -16.88 8.00 20.21
N ALA A 28 -15.59 8.33 20.31
CA ALA A 28 -14.65 8.24 19.19
C ALA A 28 -14.54 6.80 18.65
N VAL A 29 -14.41 5.82 19.55
CA VAL A 29 -14.39 4.39 19.18
C VAL A 29 -15.70 3.98 18.51
N ALA A 30 -16.84 4.41 19.03
CA ALA A 30 -18.14 4.11 18.44
C ALA A 30 -18.26 4.70 17.03
N VAL A 31 -17.85 5.96 16.82
CA VAL A 31 -17.87 6.59 15.50
C VAL A 31 -17.01 5.82 14.50
N VAL A 32 -15.79 5.43 14.89
CA VAL A 32 -14.91 4.64 14.04
C VAL A 32 -15.53 3.27 13.75
N TYR A 33 -16.03 2.58 14.78
CA TYR A 33 -16.64 1.26 14.63
C TYR A 33 -17.85 1.30 13.69
N PHE A 34 -18.83 2.16 13.97
CA PHE A 34 -20.05 2.25 13.16
C PHE A 34 -19.77 2.79 11.75
N GLY A 35 -18.88 3.78 11.62
CA GLY A 35 -18.46 4.31 10.33
C GLY A 35 -17.74 3.27 9.47
N TYR A 36 -16.84 2.49 10.08
CA TYR A 36 -16.12 1.43 9.39
C TYR A 36 -17.03 0.25 9.01
N THR A 37 -17.97 -0.15 9.87
CA THR A 37 -18.92 -1.21 9.55
C THR A 37 -19.88 -0.83 8.43
N GLY A 38 -20.27 0.45 8.32
CA GLY A 38 -21.13 0.92 7.23
C GLY A 38 -20.39 1.06 5.89
N ALA A 39 -19.09 1.32 5.92
CA ALA A 39 -18.27 1.50 4.72
C ALA A 39 -17.73 0.18 4.14
N ARG A 40 -17.80 -0.94 4.88
CA ARG A 40 -17.30 -2.22 4.41
C ARG A 40 -18.41 -3.01 3.68
N PRO A 41 -18.14 -3.57 2.49
CA PRO A 41 -19.07 -4.52 1.89
C PRO A 41 -19.25 -5.72 2.82
N ALA A 42 -20.52 -6.10 3.08
CA ALA A 42 -20.90 -7.18 3.99
C ALA A 42 -20.36 -8.56 3.55
N SER A 43 -20.02 -8.69 2.26
CA SER A 43 -19.39 -9.86 1.69
C SER A 43 -18.40 -9.40 0.63
N TYR A 44 -17.19 -9.97 0.63
CA TYR A 44 -16.35 -9.92 -0.54
C TYR A 44 -17.05 -10.73 -1.65
N PRO A 45 -17.07 -10.25 -2.91
CA PRO A 45 -17.54 -11.09 -4.00
C PRO A 45 -16.75 -12.40 -3.93
N ALA A 46 -17.46 -13.53 -4.02
CA ALA A 46 -16.79 -14.81 -4.19
C ALA A 46 -15.84 -14.67 -5.39
N PRO A 47 -14.59 -15.16 -5.31
CA PRO A 47 -13.72 -15.19 -6.48
C PRO A 47 -14.51 -15.81 -7.62
N ASP A 48 -14.66 -15.09 -8.74
CA ASP A 48 -15.25 -15.67 -9.94
C ASP A 48 -14.54 -16.98 -10.21
N ASP A 49 -15.35 -18.02 -10.44
CA ASP A 49 -14.91 -19.39 -10.68
C ASP A 49 -13.70 -19.34 -11.61
N PHE A 50 -12.51 -19.63 -11.07
CA PHE A 50 -11.32 -19.78 -11.89
C PHE A 50 -11.68 -20.91 -12.85
N GLY A 51 -11.94 -20.56 -14.11
CA GLY A 51 -12.54 -21.47 -15.09
C GLY A 51 -11.87 -22.84 -15.04
N ALA A 52 -12.63 -23.91 -15.29
CA ALA A 52 -12.18 -25.29 -15.08
C ALA A 52 -10.71 -25.49 -15.54
N PRO A 53 -9.86 -26.12 -14.72
CA PRO A 53 -8.43 -26.25 -15.01
C PRO A 53 -8.25 -26.90 -16.38
N GLN A 54 -7.73 -26.14 -17.33
CA GLN A 54 -7.45 -26.64 -18.68
C GLN A 54 -6.10 -27.35 -18.66
N LEU A 55 -6.06 -28.56 -19.24
CA LEU A 55 -4.80 -29.25 -19.49
C LEU A 55 -4.02 -28.47 -20.54
N GLU A 56 -2.85 -27.98 -20.15
CA GLU A 56 -1.92 -27.33 -21.07
C GLU A 56 -1.43 -28.36 -22.10
N THR A 57 -1.82 -28.18 -23.37
CA THR A 57 -1.52 -29.14 -24.45
C THR A 57 -0.17 -28.89 -25.12
N ALA A 58 0.44 -27.71 -24.91
CA ALA A 58 1.66 -27.28 -25.59
C ALA A 58 2.60 -26.46 -24.66
N PRO A 59 3.07 -27.05 -23.54
CA PRO A 59 3.86 -26.32 -22.54
C PRO A 59 5.15 -25.71 -23.10
N VAL A 60 5.81 -26.40 -24.03
CA VAL A 60 7.05 -25.91 -24.66
C VAL A 60 6.78 -24.69 -25.53
N ALA A 61 5.74 -24.72 -26.36
CA ALA A 61 5.40 -23.62 -27.26
C ALA A 61 4.96 -22.37 -26.47
N ASN A 62 4.20 -22.56 -25.39
CA ASN A 62 3.77 -21.48 -24.51
C ASN A 62 4.97 -20.85 -23.78
N PHE A 63 5.91 -21.67 -23.29
CA PHE A 63 7.13 -21.18 -22.68
C PHE A 63 8.00 -20.38 -23.67
N ASP A 64 8.14 -20.86 -24.91
CA ASP A 64 8.93 -20.15 -25.93
C ASP A 64 8.28 -18.83 -26.34
N ALA A 65 6.94 -18.78 -26.45
CA ALA A 65 6.20 -17.56 -26.71
C ALA A 65 6.38 -16.54 -25.57
N TRP A 66 6.19 -16.97 -24.32
CA TRP A 66 6.43 -16.12 -23.15
C TRP A 66 7.88 -15.62 -23.11
N ARG A 67 8.86 -16.48 -23.39
CA ARG A 67 10.27 -16.11 -23.40
C ARG A 67 10.61 -15.12 -24.53
N ALA A 68 9.92 -15.19 -25.66
CA ALA A 68 10.08 -14.22 -26.74
C ALA A 68 9.49 -12.85 -26.34
N GLU A 69 8.32 -12.84 -25.70
CA GLU A 69 7.68 -11.64 -25.17
C GLU A 69 8.55 -10.95 -24.12
N GLN A 70 9.09 -11.71 -23.15
CA GLN A 70 10.00 -11.15 -22.14
C GLN A 70 11.27 -10.55 -22.76
N ARG A 71 11.82 -11.18 -23.80
CA ARG A 71 12.97 -10.61 -24.55
C ARG A 71 12.60 -9.32 -25.27
N ALA A 72 11.42 -9.26 -25.89
CA ALA A 72 10.95 -8.04 -26.52
C ALA A 72 10.82 -6.89 -25.51
N LEU A 73 10.24 -7.17 -24.34
CA LEU A 73 10.13 -6.19 -23.24
C LEU A 73 11.49 -5.71 -22.73
N MET A 74 12.45 -6.62 -22.53
CA MET A 74 13.81 -6.26 -22.12
C MET A 74 14.54 -5.42 -23.17
N ASN A 75 14.24 -5.63 -24.45
CA ASN A 75 14.80 -4.86 -25.56
C ASN A 75 14.05 -3.53 -25.81
N GLY A 76 13.19 -3.10 -24.89
CA GLY A 76 12.50 -1.81 -24.97
C GLY A 76 11.18 -1.78 -25.73
N ALA A 77 10.53 -2.93 -25.93
CA ALA A 77 9.15 -2.94 -26.42
C ALA A 77 8.21 -2.16 -25.47
N GLU A 78 7.10 -1.65 -26.01
CA GLU A 78 6.10 -0.83 -25.29
C GLU A 78 6.63 0.53 -24.78
N GLY A 79 7.64 1.10 -25.44
CA GLY A 79 8.19 2.40 -25.06
C GLY A 79 9.05 2.37 -23.80
N ARG A 80 9.52 1.19 -23.40
CA ARG A 80 10.49 1.02 -22.30
C ARG A 80 11.91 1.25 -22.81
N THR A 81 12.79 1.75 -21.95
CA THR A 81 14.22 1.81 -22.26
C THR A 81 14.79 0.38 -22.28
N PRO A 82 15.54 -0.02 -23.32
CA PRO A 82 16.24 -1.30 -23.34
C PRO A 82 17.11 -1.48 -22.10
N ILE A 83 17.18 -2.71 -21.59
CA ILE A 83 17.88 -2.98 -20.33
C ILE A 83 19.38 -2.65 -20.44
N GLU A 84 19.99 -2.85 -21.61
CA GLU A 84 21.39 -2.49 -21.84
C GLU A 84 21.62 -0.99 -21.69
N GLU A 85 20.71 -0.17 -22.24
CA GLU A 85 20.76 1.28 -22.13
C GLU A 85 20.48 1.74 -20.70
N ALA A 86 19.49 1.14 -20.03
CA ALA A 86 19.21 1.42 -18.62
C ALA A 86 20.43 1.09 -17.73
N MET A 87 21.10 -0.04 -17.98
CA MET A 87 22.30 -0.45 -17.26
C MET A 87 23.49 0.48 -17.55
N GLN A 88 23.61 0.98 -18.78
CA GLN A 88 24.61 1.97 -19.12
C GLN A 88 24.38 3.28 -18.36
N ILE A 89 23.14 3.78 -18.32
CA ILE A 89 22.77 4.99 -17.56
C ILE A 89 23.09 4.81 -16.06
N ILE A 90 22.78 3.64 -15.50
CA ILE A 90 23.12 3.31 -14.10
C ILE A 90 24.65 3.32 -13.89
N ALA A 91 25.40 2.69 -14.79
CA ALA A 91 26.86 2.62 -14.70
C ALA A 91 27.50 4.01 -14.80
N GLU A 92 26.99 4.87 -15.69
CA GLU A 92 27.45 6.26 -15.86
C GLU A 92 27.15 7.14 -14.64
N ARG A 93 26.02 6.91 -13.95
CA ARG A 93 25.66 7.66 -12.73
C ARG A 93 26.47 7.24 -11.50
N GLY A 94 27.05 6.04 -11.47
CA GLY A 94 27.92 5.57 -10.40
C GLY A 94 27.27 5.66 -9.01
N ALA A 95 27.84 6.46 -8.11
CA ALA A 95 27.34 6.61 -6.73
C ALA A 95 25.93 7.24 -6.65
N ALA A 96 25.51 7.99 -7.68
CA ALA A 96 24.21 8.65 -7.77
C ALA A 96 23.17 7.80 -8.54
N ALA A 97 23.45 6.51 -8.80
CA ALA A 97 22.59 5.64 -9.61
C ALA A 97 21.15 5.51 -9.07
N TYR A 98 20.98 5.60 -7.75
CA TYR A 98 19.69 5.45 -7.08
C TYR A 98 19.01 6.78 -6.76
N ASP A 99 19.62 7.92 -7.14
CA ASP A 99 18.96 9.22 -6.98
C ASP A 99 17.72 9.28 -7.89
N PRO A 100 16.63 9.92 -7.43
CA PRO A 100 15.39 10.02 -8.18
C PRO A 100 15.64 10.52 -9.60
N LEU A 101 15.09 9.83 -10.59
CA LEU A 101 15.14 10.31 -11.96
C LEU A 101 14.28 11.59 -12.06
N PRO A 102 14.75 12.63 -12.79
CA PRO A 102 13.90 13.76 -13.12
C PRO A 102 12.65 13.25 -13.86
N ALA A 103 11.49 13.83 -13.55
CA ALA A 103 10.24 13.42 -14.16
C ALA A 103 10.33 13.52 -15.70
N PRO A 104 9.81 12.54 -16.45
CA PRO A 104 9.85 12.59 -17.91
C PRO A 104 9.12 13.84 -18.39
N THR A 105 9.82 14.70 -19.13
CA THR A 105 9.20 15.79 -19.88
C THR A 105 8.37 15.18 -20.99
N GLU A 106 7.06 15.40 -20.98
CA GLU A 106 6.12 14.95 -22.01
C GLU A 106 6.69 15.17 -23.43
N GLY A 107 7.01 14.08 -24.13
CA GLY A 107 7.27 14.11 -25.57
C GLY A 107 5.97 14.23 -26.37
N PRO A 108 5.98 14.80 -27.59
CA PRO A 108 4.78 15.06 -28.35
C PRO A 108 4.09 13.75 -28.78
N ARG A 109 2.76 13.76 -28.71
CA ARG A 109 1.85 12.68 -29.14
C ARG A 109 1.97 12.36 -30.63
#